data_AF-A0A1A8Y081-F1
#
_entry.id   AF-A0A1A8Y081-F1
#
_cell.length_a   1.000
_cell.length_b   1.000
_cell.length_c   1.000
_cell.angle_alpha   90.00
_cell.angle_beta   90.00
_cell.angle_gamma   90.00
#
_symmetry.space_group_name_H-M   'P 1'
#
loop_
_entity.id
_entity.type
_entity.pdbx_description
1 polymer ?
#
loop_
_entity_poly.entity_id
_entity_poly.type
_entity_poly.pdbx_seq_one_letter_code
_entity_poly.pdbx_strand_id
1 'polypeptide(L)'
;MTEGIVSRGIQKVRKMLSEHSSTGVLSERQLAQIREQLKECAVGLGGEISARQRAARLADTYLSLNDAGRAAFLHIVATEFGPDPKSVEKAHTRYQAAIGTDSQWAAESALRGELRSIPLRILTQFNALPQGVKFLVDMRADLLRYVDADLALRSLDRELEYQFGAWFDVGFLELQRISWNSPAILLEKLIEYEAVHEIRSWSDLKNRLDSDRRCYAFFHPRMPMEPLIFVEVALVDELADNVQALLDERAPVFDAQRAKTAIFYSISTTQSGLRGVSFGNFLLKRVVDDLKRDFSRLATFATLSPIPSLRRWVEKNPGVWQQAFTEDMVQRVARHVGPKGPVIDSAVGIKALLVDDAWAANTRLARALQPGLVRMAARYLLHAKAGTRPYDPVARFHLGNGARIERINTLADISTNGLQQSYGLMVNYLYDPDAIETNLEAFSREGVVATSGTVRRSAQTT
;
A
#
# COMPACT_ATOMS: atom_id res chain seq x y z
N MET A 1 45.85 0.13 12.62
CA MET A 1 44.71 -0.51 13.30
C MET A 1 44.40 -1.81 12.58
N THR A 2 44.59 -2.91 13.29
CA THR A 2 44.48 -4.29 12.81
C THR A 2 43.04 -4.62 12.45
N GLU A 3 42.77 -4.83 11.16
CA GLU A 3 41.53 -5.46 10.70
C GLU A 3 41.41 -6.86 11.31
N GLY A 4 40.42 -7.04 12.17
CA GLY A 4 40.18 -8.30 12.87
C GLY A 4 39.90 -9.46 11.92
N ILE A 5 40.39 -10.64 12.28
CA ILE A 5 40.24 -11.91 11.55
C ILE A 5 38.77 -12.21 11.14
N VAL A 6 37.80 -11.66 11.89
CA VAL A 6 36.35 -11.77 11.62
C VAL A 6 35.90 -10.94 10.40
N SER A 7 36.46 -9.75 10.15
CA SER A 7 36.08 -8.92 9.01
C SER A 7 36.56 -9.51 7.68
N ARG A 8 37.76 -10.12 7.69
CA ARG A 8 38.29 -10.86 6.53
C ARG A 8 37.50 -12.14 6.27
N GLY A 9 37.03 -12.83 7.32
CA GLY A 9 36.15 -13.99 7.18
C GLY A 9 34.81 -13.63 6.52
N ILE A 10 34.18 -12.55 6.97
CA ILE A 10 32.88 -12.10 6.44
C ILE A 10 33.00 -11.55 5.02
N GLN A 11 34.05 -10.79 4.68
CA GLN A 11 34.28 -10.35 3.30
C GLN A 11 34.60 -11.52 2.36
N LYS A 12 35.34 -12.55 2.82
CA LYS A 12 35.62 -13.74 2.02
C LYS A 12 34.38 -14.60 1.80
N VAL A 13 33.49 -14.67 2.80
CA VAL A 13 32.16 -15.32 2.66
C VAL A 13 31.25 -14.51 1.75
N ARG A 14 31.21 -13.18 1.86
CA ARG A 14 30.43 -12.32 0.94
C ARG A 14 30.95 -12.37 -0.49
N LYS A 15 32.27 -12.45 -0.66
CA LYS A 15 32.94 -12.61 -1.96
C LYS A 15 32.73 -14.01 -2.53
N MET A 16 32.76 -15.06 -1.71
CA MET A 16 32.39 -16.43 -2.15
C MET A 16 30.90 -16.56 -2.47
N LEU A 17 30.01 -15.87 -1.74
CA LEU A 17 28.58 -15.84 -2.03
C LEU A 17 28.26 -15.01 -3.28
N SER A 18 29.04 -13.96 -3.58
CA SER A 18 28.93 -13.21 -4.84
C SER A 18 29.60 -13.92 -6.03
N GLU A 19 30.65 -14.70 -5.80
CA GLU A 19 31.33 -15.49 -6.84
C GLU A 19 30.57 -16.79 -7.16
N HIS A 20 29.59 -17.19 -6.35
CA HIS A 20 28.63 -18.27 -6.62
C HIS A 20 27.27 -17.78 -7.12
N SER A 21 27.14 -16.52 -7.53
CA SER A 21 25.99 -16.11 -8.35
C SER A 21 26.13 -16.71 -9.75
N SER A 22 25.99 -18.04 -9.85
CA SER A 22 25.77 -18.69 -11.11
C SER A 22 24.51 -18.07 -11.70
N THR A 23 24.62 -17.70 -12.96
CA THR A 23 23.53 -17.46 -13.92
C THR A 23 22.65 -18.71 -14.13
N GLY A 24 22.63 -19.63 -13.17
CA GLY A 24 22.25 -21.02 -13.35
C GLY A 24 20.81 -21.28 -12.91
N VAL A 25 20.04 -21.78 -13.87
CA VAL A 25 18.85 -22.61 -13.65
C VAL A 25 19.19 -23.71 -12.62
N LEU A 26 18.25 -24.03 -11.73
CA LEU A 26 18.43 -25.09 -10.74
C LEU A 26 18.80 -26.41 -11.42
N SER A 27 19.77 -27.14 -10.86
CA SER A 27 20.07 -28.49 -11.34
C SER A 27 18.92 -29.46 -11.05
N GLU A 28 18.79 -30.53 -11.84
CA GLU A 28 17.80 -31.59 -11.60
C GLU A 28 17.88 -32.17 -10.19
N ARG A 29 19.10 -32.27 -9.63
CA ARG A 29 19.32 -32.72 -8.26
C ARG A 29 18.72 -31.75 -7.23
N GLN A 30 18.87 -30.44 -7.44
CA GLN A 30 18.27 -29.44 -6.55
C GLN A 30 16.74 -29.42 -6.67
N LEU A 31 16.21 -29.55 -7.90
CA LEU A 31 14.77 -29.66 -8.13
C LEU A 31 14.18 -30.90 -7.45
N ALA A 32 14.84 -32.05 -7.58
CA ALA A 32 14.44 -33.28 -6.89
C ALA A 32 14.47 -33.12 -5.37
N GLN A 33 15.50 -32.47 -4.82
CA GLN A 33 15.59 -32.18 -3.39
C GLN A 33 14.46 -31.26 -2.90
N ILE A 34 14.16 -30.18 -3.63
CA ILE A 34 13.06 -29.26 -3.30
C ILE A 34 11.73 -30.01 -3.32
N ARG A 35 11.45 -30.80 -4.36
CA ARG A 35 10.23 -31.60 -4.44
C ARG A 35 10.09 -32.56 -3.29
N GLU A 36 11.17 -33.22 -2.88
CA GLU A 36 11.13 -34.13 -1.74
C GLU A 36 10.81 -33.39 -0.44
N GLN A 37 11.48 -32.27 -0.15
CA GLN A 37 11.19 -31.47 1.04
C GLN A 37 9.74 -30.94 1.05
N LEU A 38 9.22 -30.52 -0.11
CA LEU A 38 7.83 -30.09 -0.28
C LEU A 38 6.86 -31.26 -0.04
N LYS A 39 7.14 -32.47 -0.55
CA LYS A 39 6.34 -33.68 -0.27
C LYS A 39 6.34 -34.03 1.20
N GLU A 40 7.49 -33.99 1.88
CA GLU A 40 7.56 -34.25 3.31
C GLU A 40 6.69 -33.26 4.11
N CYS A 41 6.70 -31.98 3.73
CA CYS A 41 5.82 -30.96 4.32
C CYS A 41 4.34 -31.22 3.95
N ALA A 42 4.06 -31.58 2.71
CA ALA A 42 2.71 -31.85 2.22
C ALA A 42 2.06 -32.99 3.01
N VAL A 43 2.74 -34.13 3.19
CA VAL A 43 2.16 -35.30 3.87
C VAL A 43 1.98 -35.04 5.38
N GLY A 44 2.82 -34.20 5.99
CA GLY A 44 2.71 -33.87 7.41
C GLY A 44 3.09 -35.03 8.34
N LEU A 45 4.04 -35.89 7.94
CA LEU A 45 4.43 -37.08 8.69
C LEU A 45 5.01 -36.75 10.09
N GLY A 46 4.56 -37.42 11.14
CA GLY A 46 5.11 -37.26 12.49
C GLY A 46 4.52 -36.11 13.32
N GLY A 47 5.04 -35.89 14.52
CA GLY A 47 4.54 -34.87 15.47
C GLY A 47 5.03 -33.44 15.16
N GLU A 48 4.59 -32.47 15.98
CA GLU A 48 4.86 -31.03 15.81
C GLU A 48 6.35 -30.69 15.65
N ILE A 49 7.22 -31.36 16.40
CA ILE A 49 8.68 -31.15 16.35
C ILE A 49 9.22 -31.50 14.96
N SER A 50 8.80 -32.63 14.39
CA SER A 50 9.24 -33.06 13.06
C SER A 50 8.74 -32.12 11.97
N ALA A 51 7.50 -31.61 12.10
CA ALA A 51 6.95 -30.62 11.18
C ALA A 51 7.77 -29.31 11.20
N ARG A 52 8.13 -28.82 12.39
CA ARG A 52 8.95 -27.62 12.55
C ARG A 52 10.35 -27.80 11.94
N GLN A 53 10.98 -28.96 12.11
CA GLN A 53 12.29 -29.24 11.50
C GLN A 53 12.22 -29.28 9.97
N ARG A 54 11.16 -29.87 9.39
CA ARG A 54 10.96 -29.85 7.94
C ARG A 54 10.75 -28.45 7.39
N ALA A 55 9.90 -27.66 8.04
CA ALA A 55 9.66 -26.27 7.67
C ALA A 55 10.96 -25.45 7.73
N ALA A 56 11.79 -25.63 8.77
CA ALA A 56 13.08 -24.96 8.88
C ALA A 56 14.01 -25.32 7.72
N ARG A 57 14.17 -26.62 7.41
CA ARG A 57 14.99 -27.08 6.27
C ARG A 57 14.50 -26.51 4.95
N LEU A 58 13.18 -26.49 4.73
CA LEU A 58 12.58 -25.96 3.50
C LEU A 58 12.81 -24.44 3.38
N ALA A 59 12.69 -23.70 4.49
CA ALA A 59 12.97 -22.27 4.53
C ALA A 59 14.45 -21.97 4.25
N ASP A 60 15.38 -22.73 4.86
CA ASP A 60 16.82 -22.60 4.61
C ASP A 60 17.16 -22.87 3.13
N THR A 61 16.55 -23.92 2.54
CA THR A 61 16.68 -24.19 1.11
C THR A 61 16.24 -22.96 0.30
N TYR A 62 15.04 -22.44 0.54
CA TYR A 62 14.51 -21.27 -0.19
C TYR A 62 15.40 -20.02 -0.06
N LEU A 63 15.89 -19.72 1.15
CA LEU A 63 16.76 -18.57 1.40
C LEU A 63 18.11 -18.67 0.68
N SER A 64 18.60 -19.89 0.44
CA SER A 64 19.84 -20.14 -0.30
C SER A 64 19.69 -20.03 -1.83
N LEU A 65 18.46 -19.96 -2.35
CA LEU A 65 18.21 -19.87 -3.78
C LEU A 65 18.47 -18.44 -4.31
N ASN A 66 19.01 -18.38 -5.52
CA ASN A 66 19.02 -17.16 -6.34
C ASN A 66 17.61 -16.84 -6.86
N ASP A 67 17.46 -15.71 -7.56
CA ASP A 67 16.16 -15.23 -8.04
C ASP A 67 15.43 -16.24 -8.94
N ALA A 68 16.14 -16.83 -9.90
CA ALA A 68 15.59 -17.86 -10.78
C ALA A 68 15.17 -19.12 -10.01
N GLY A 69 15.94 -19.50 -8.99
CA GLY A 69 15.62 -20.62 -8.12
C GLY A 69 14.38 -20.38 -7.26
N ARG A 70 14.19 -19.17 -6.73
CA ARG A 70 12.97 -18.80 -5.99
C ARG A 70 11.73 -18.82 -6.88
N ALA A 71 11.84 -18.32 -8.11
CA ALA A 71 10.77 -18.42 -9.10
C ALA A 71 10.42 -19.88 -9.40
N ALA A 72 11.41 -20.74 -9.64
CA ALA A 72 11.21 -22.17 -9.89
C ALA A 72 10.60 -22.89 -8.68
N PHE A 73 11.04 -22.56 -7.45
CA PHE A 73 10.45 -23.09 -6.22
C PHE A 73 8.95 -22.78 -6.12
N LEU A 74 8.58 -21.50 -6.31
CA LEU A 74 7.19 -21.07 -6.23
C LEU A 74 6.34 -21.69 -7.34
N HIS A 75 6.90 -21.85 -8.54
CA HIS A 75 6.25 -22.55 -9.64
C HIS A 75 5.93 -24.01 -9.27
N ILE A 76 6.89 -24.75 -8.72
CA ILE A 76 6.69 -26.14 -8.27
C ILE A 76 5.57 -26.21 -7.23
N VAL A 77 5.58 -25.30 -6.24
CA VAL A 77 4.53 -25.24 -5.22
C VAL A 77 3.15 -25.01 -5.85
N ALA A 78 3.05 -24.12 -6.84
CA ALA A 78 1.79 -23.80 -7.50
C ALA A 78 1.28 -24.91 -8.43
N THR A 79 2.16 -25.64 -9.12
CA THR A 79 1.76 -26.58 -10.19
C THR A 79 1.78 -28.05 -9.78
N GLU A 80 2.68 -28.47 -8.90
CA GLU A 80 2.84 -29.89 -8.53
C GLU A 80 2.08 -30.28 -7.26
N PHE A 81 1.61 -29.30 -6.49
CA PHE A 81 0.90 -29.52 -5.22
C PHE A 81 -0.57 -29.07 -5.27
N GLY A 82 -1.15 -28.78 -6.44
CA GLY A 82 -2.59 -28.48 -6.56
C GLY A 82 -3.51 -29.68 -6.24
N PRO A 83 -4.83 -29.47 -6.14
CA PRO A 83 -5.81 -30.55 -6.02
C PRO A 83 -5.71 -31.54 -7.19
N ASP A 84 -5.81 -32.85 -6.92
CA ASP A 84 -5.85 -33.87 -7.98
C ASP A 84 -7.20 -33.81 -8.71
N PRO A 85 -7.25 -33.45 -10.02
CA PRO A 85 -8.49 -33.31 -10.75
C PRO A 85 -9.35 -34.57 -10.74
N LYS A 86 -8.74 -35.76 -10.76
CA LYS A 86 -9.46 -37.04 -10.76
C LYS A 86 -10.11 -37.32 -9.41
N SER A 87 -9.45 -36.97 -8.31
CA SER A 87 -10.00 -37.13 -6.96
C SER A 87 -11.13 -36.12 -6.70
N VAL A 88 -10.96 -34.87 -7.16
CA VAL A 88 -12.01 -33.84 -7.13
C VAL A 88 -13.24 -34.26 -7.94
N GLU A 89 -13.07 -34.79 -9.16
CA GLU A 89 -14.17 -35.26 -10.02
C GLU A 89 -15.00 -36.37 -9.35
N LYS A 90 -14.32 -37.34 -8.72
CA LYS A 90 -14.97 -38.43 -7.97
C LYS A 90 -15.77 -37.91 -6.78
N ALA A 91 -15.18 -37.01 -5.99
CA ALA A 91 -15.87 -36.41 -4.85
C ALA A 91 -17.06 -35.53 -5.29
N HIS A 92 -16.91 -34.79 -6.39
CA HIS A 92 -17.98 -33.98 -6.96
C HIS A 92 -19.15 -34.86 -7.42
N THR A 93 -18.88 -35.94 -8.14
CA THR A 93 -19.91 -36.90 -8.58
C THR A 93 -20.68 -37.49 -7.39
N ARG A 94 -19.98 -37.84 -6.32
CA ARG A 94 -20.61 -38.34 -5.07
C ARG A 94 -21.48 -37.27 -4.41
N TYR A 95 -21.01 -36.03 -4.35
CA TYR A 95 -21.79 -34.92 -3.81
C TYR A 95 -23.07 -34.70 -4.61
N GLN A 96 -22.99 -34.66 -5.93
CA GLN A 96 -24.17 -34.49 -6.81
C GLN A 96 -25.21 -35.60 -6.60
N ALA A 97 -24.77 -36.85 -6.44
CA ALA A 97 -25.67 -37.98 -6.18
C ALA A 97 -26.30 -37.96 -4.77
N ALA A 98 -25.68 -37.26 -3.82
CA ALA A 98 -26.11 -37.21 -2.43
C ALA A 98 -27.08 -36.06 -2.12
N ILE A 99 -27.30 -35.13 -3.04
CA ILE A 99 -28.17 -33.95 -2.84
C ILE A 99 -29.59 -34.40 -2.49
N GLY A 100 -30.14 -33.86 -1.40
CA GLY A 100 -31.47 -34.20 -0.89
C GLY A 100 -31.53 -35.48 -0.07
N THR A 101 -30.40 -36.14 0.17
CA THR A 101 -30.30 -37.34 1.03
C THR A 101 -29.62 -37.00 2.36
N ASP A 102 -29.76 -37.87 3.35
CA ASP A 102 -29.05 -37.74 4.64
C ASP A 102 -27.51 -37.75 4.48
N SER A 103 -27.00 -38.30 3.36
CA SER A 103 -25.56 -38.37 3.08
C SER A 103 -24.96 -37.07 2.51
N GLN A 104 -25.79 -36.08 2.17
CA GLN A 104 -25.38 -34.84 1.52
C GLN A 104 -24.21 -34.15 2.24
N TRP A 105 -24.33 -33.98 3.56
CA TRP A 105 -23.35 -33.23 4.35
C TRP A 105 -21.99 -33.92 4.44
N ALA A 106 -21.98 -35.26 4.50
CA ALA A 106 -20.75 -36.04 4.47
C ALA A 106 -20.08 -35.96 3.10
N ALA A 107 -20.86 -36.05 2.01
CA ALA A 107 -20.34 -35.93 0.66
C ALA A 107 -19.81 -34.51 0.36
N GLU A 108 -20.49 -33.46 0.85
CA GLU A 108 -20.03 -32.07 0.76
C GLU A 108 -18.71 -31.87 1.52
N SER A 109 -18.60 -32.40 2.74
CA SER A 109 -17.37 -32.34 3.52
C SER A 109 -16.21 -33.08 2.83
N ALA A 110 -16.48 -34.20 2.16
CA ALA A 110 -15.48 -34.93 1.39
C ALA A 110 -15.00 -34.11 0.18
N LEU A 111 -15.91 -33.50 -0.58
CA LEU A 111 -15.56 -32.61 -1.69
C LEU A 111 -14.72 -31.41 -1.22
N ARG A 112 -15.10 -30.77 -0.11
CA ARG A 112 -14.28 -29.72 0.53
C ARG A 112 -12.90 -30.22 0.92
N GLY A 113 -12.79 -31.47 1.36
CA GLY A 113 -11.53 -32.15 1.69
C GLY A 113 -10.59 -32.27 0.48
N GLU A 114 -11.10 -32.72 -0.67
CA GLU A 114 -10.32 -32.87 -1.91
C GLU A 114 -9.86 -31.54 -2.50
N LEU A 115 -10.61 -30.45 -2.26
CA LEU A 115 -10.26 -29.10 -2.70
C LEU A 115 -9.35 -28.34 -1.73
N ARG A 116 -8.90 -28.96 -0.63
CA ARG A 116 -7.99 -28.29 0.32
C ARG A 116 -6.65 -27.99 -0.34
N SER A 117 -6.20 -26.75 -0.18
CA SER A 117 -4.91 -26.29 -0.70
C SER A 117 -3.74 -26.94 0.05
N ILE A 118 -3.06 -27.87 -0.61
CA ILE A 118 -1.78 -28.39 -0.15
C ILE A 118 -0.69 -27.29 -0.17
N PRO A 119 -0.61 -26.38 -1.16
CA PRO A 119 0.36 -25.29 -1.15
C PRO A 119 0.23 -24.45 0.12
N LEU A 120 -1.00 -24.04 0.47
CA LEU A 120 -1.23 -23.27 1.68
C LEU A 120 -0.89 -24.08 2.94
N ARG A 121 -1.17 -25.40 2.97
CA ARG A 121 -0.76 -26.28 4.08
C ARG A 121 0.76 -26.39 4.23
N ILE A 122 1.51 -26.42 3.12
CA ILE A 122 2.98 -26.42 3.15
C ILE A 122 3.46 -25.08 3.72
N LEU A 123 2.99 -23.97 3.14
CA LEU A 123 3.45 -22.63 3.47
C LEU A 123 3.10 -22.24 4.92
N THR A 124 1.91 -22.57 5.39
CA THR A 124 1.47 -22.25 6.77
C THR A 124 2.27 -22.98 7.85
N GLN A 125 3.04 -24.03 7.52
CA GLN A 125 3.95 -24.66 8.48
C GLN A 125 5.09 -23.74 8.91
N PHE A 126 5.45 -22.74 8.09
CA PHE A 126 6.45 -21.75 8.49
C PHE A 126 6.02 -20.95 9.72
N ASN A 127 4.72 -20.84 10.03
CA ASN A 127 4.22 -20.14 11.23
C ASN A 127 4.79 -20.68 12.56
N ALA A 128 5.21 -21.96 12.57
CA ALA A 128 5.84 -22.58 13.74
C ALA A 128 7.31 -22.14 13.93
N LEU A 129 7.92 -21.49 12.93
CA LEU A 129 9.29 -21.00 12.98
C LEU A 129 9.36 -19.63 13.65
N PRO A 130 10.49 -19.32 14.32
CA PRO A 130 10.83 -17.95 14.67
C PRO A 130 10.85 -17.10 13.40
N GLN A 131 10.20 -15.94 13.40
CA GLN A 131 10.07 -15.06 12.22
C GLN A 131 9.36 -15.68 11.00
N GLY A 132 8.67 -16.80 11.16
CA GLY A 132 8.01 -17.51 10.07
C GLY A 132 6.94 -16.71 9.33
N VAL A 133 6.21 -15.85 10.05
CA VAL A 133 5.21 -14.95 9.45
C VAL A 133 5.89 -13.92 8.54
N LYS A 134 6.99 -13.29 8.99
CA LYS A 134 7.77 -12.36 8.16
C LYS A 134 8.34 -13.08 6.94
N PHE A 135 8.87 -14.28 7.11
CA PHE A 135 9.37 -15.09 6.00
C PHE A 135 8.29 -15.36 4.94
N LEU A 136 7.06 -15.69 5.35
CA LEU A 136 5.93 -15.87 4.44
C LEU A 136 5.55 -14.59 3.71
N VAL A 137 5.56 -13.45 4.41
CA VAL A 137 5.33 -12.14 3.79
C VAL A 137 6.40 -11.85 2.74
N ASP A 138 7.68 -12.09 3.04
CA ASP A 138 8.79 -11.91 2.08
C ASP A 138 8.69 -12.87 0.89
N MET A 139 8.29 -14.12 1.12
CA MET A 139 8.04 -15.09 0.06
C MET A 139 6.90 -14.65 -0.86
N ARG A 140 5.83 -14.05 -0.31
CA ARG A 140 4.77 -13.46 -1.14
C ARG A 140 5.29 -12.24 -1.90
N ALA A 141 6.14 -11.42 -1.29
CA ALA A 141 6.78 -10.30 -1.99
C ALA A 141 7.56 -10.80 -3.23
N ASP A 142 8.30 -11.89 -3.08
CA ASP A 142 8.98 -12.56 -4.20
C ASP A 142 7.98 -13.08 -5.24
N LEU A 143 6.91 -13.78 -4.82
CA LEU A 143 5.85 -14.26 -5.71
C LEU A 143 5.26 -13.11 -6.56
N LEU A 144 4.96 -11.97 -5.94
CA LEU A 144 4.39 -10.81 -6.62
C LEU A 144 5.32 -10.21 -7.70
N ARG A 145 6.65 -10.48 -7.64
CA ARG A 145 7.60 -10.08 -8.70
C ARG A 145 7.51 -10.98 -9.93
N TYR A 146 7.04 -12.21 -9.78
CA TYR A 146 7.00 -13.22 -10.85
C TYR A 146 5.60 -13.44 -11.46
N VAL A 147 4.54 -12.99 -10.76
CA VAL A 147 3.12 -13.29 -11.11
C VAL A 147 2.67 -12.84 -12.50
N ASP A 148 3.32 -11.83 -13.08
CA ASP A 148 3.02 -11.37 -14.43
C ASP A 148 3.67 -12.24 -15.52
N ALA A 149 4.80 -12.89 -15.20
CA ALA A 149 5.51 -13.80 -16.10
C ALA A 149 5.02 -15.25 -15.97
N ASP A 150 4.55 -15.65 -14.78
CA ASP A 150 4.03 -16.99 -14.51
C ASP A 150 2.59 -16.93 -13.98
N LEU A 151 1.64 -17.22 -14.86
CA LEU A 151 0.22 -17.17 -14.57
C LEU A 151 -0.22 -18.23 -13.54
N ALA A 152 0.54 -19.32 -13.37
CA ALA A 152 0.23 -20.36 -12.39
C ALA A 152 0.29 -19.81 -10.95
N LEU A 153 1.12 -18.81 -10.70
CA LEU A 153 1.28 -18.19 -9.38
C LEU A 153 0.07 -17.37 -8.93
N ARG A 154 -0.84 -16.98 -9.84
CA ARG A 154 -2.01 -16.14 -9.50
C ARG A 154 -2.98 -16.82 -8.54
N SER A 155 -3.13 -18.15 -8.64
CA SER A 155 -3.97 -18.89 -7.71
C SER A 155 -3.38 -18.86 -6.30
N LEU A 156 -2.08 -19.16 -6.20
CA LEU A 156 -1.34 -19.16 -4.95
C LEU A 156 -1.29 -17.77 -4.30
N ASP A 157 -1.09 -16.70 -5.09
CA ASP A 157 -1.16 -15.32 -4.60
C ASP A 157 -2.51 -15.03 -3.95
N ARG A 158 -3.62 -15.38 -4.61
CA ARG A 158 -4.97 -15.13 -4.11
C ARG A 158 -5.23 -15.85 -2.79
N GLU A 159 -4.74 -17.08 -2.66
CA GLU A 159 -4.85 -17.84 -1.42
C GLU A 159 -4.03 -17.20 -0.29
N LEU A 160 -2.79 -16.76 -0.57
CA LEU A 160 -1.96 -16.07 0.40
C LEU A 160 -2.54 -14.70 0.78
N GLU A 161 -3.07 -13.94 -0.18
CA GLU A 161 -3.77 -12.67 0.07
C GLU A 161 -4.94 -12.87 1.02
N TYR A 162 -5.76 -13.90 0.79
CA TYR A 162 -6.87 -14.24 1.67
C TYR A 162 -6.39 -14.65 3.06
N GLN A 163 -5.37 -15.52 3.14
CA GLN A 163 -4.81 -15.98 4.41
C GLN A 163 -4.20 -14.82 5.22
N PHE A 164 -3.49 -13.91 4.56
CA PHE A 164 -2.93 -12.71 5.19
C PHE A 164 -4.01 -11.72 5.59
N GLY A 165 -5.11 -11.60 4.84
CA GLY A 165 -6.27 -10.80 5.27
C GLY A 165 -6.82 -11.25 6.63
N ALA A 166 -6.84 -12.55 6.89
CA ALA A 166 -7.25 -13.08 8.19
C ALA A 166 -6.20 -12.90 9.30
N TRP A 167 -4.90 -12.97 8.97
CA TRP A 167 -3.82 -12.87 9.96
C TRP A 167 -3.47 -11.43 10.35
N PHE A 168 -3.62 -10.50 9.41
CA PHE A 168 -3.27 -9.09 9.59
C PHE A 168 -4.50 -8.19 9.76
N ASP A 169 -5.61 -8.74 10.23
CA ASP A 169 -6.77 -7.94 10.61
C ASP A 169 -6.42 -6.94 11.72
N VAL A 170 -6.99 -5.72 11.66
CA VAL A 170 -6.74 -4.64 12.64
C VAL A 170 -6.93 -5.10 14.09
N GLY A 171 -7.81 -6.06 14.35
CA GLY A 171 -8.06 -6.61 15.68
C GLY A 171 -6.85 -7.32 16.28
N PHE A 172 -5.92 -7.81 15.45
CA PHE A 172 -4.68 -8.44 15.90
C PHE A 172 -3.47 -7.51 15.88
N LEU A 173 -3.62 -6.29 15.34
CA LEU A 173 -2.52 -5.34 15.25
C LEU A 173 -2.39 -4.50 16.53
N GLU A 174 -1.17 -4.28 16.96
CA GLU A 174 -0.82 -3.41 18.07
C GLU A 174 -0.46 -2.03 17.53
N LEU A 175 -1.16 -0.99 18.01
CA LEU A 175 -0.83 0.40 17.73
C LEU A 175 0.24 0.84 18.74
N GLN A 176 1.37 1.34 18.25
CA GLN A 176 2.41 1.92 19.08
C GLN A 176 2.77 3.33 18.61
N ARG A 177 2.99 4.23 19.56
CA ARG A 177 3.55 5.55 19.27
C ARG A 177 5.05 5.44 19.06
N ILE A 178 5.53 5.98 17.94
CA ILE A 178 6.96 6.11 17.64
C ILE A 178 7.43 7.49 18.08
N SER A 179 8.60 7.53 18.72
CA SER A 179 9.22 8.77 19.21
C SER A 179 10.74 8.69 19.07
N TRP A 180 11.43 9.78 19.37
CA TRP A 180 12.90 9.79 19.37
C TRP A 180 13.52 8.82 20.39
N ASN A 181 12.75 8.34 21.38
CA ASN A 181 13.19 7.33 22.34
C ASN A 181 13.00 5.88 21.85
N SER A 182 12.39 5.68 20.67
CA SER A 182 12.21 4.35 20.08
C SER A 182 13.55 3.75 19.65
N PRO A 183 13.69 2.41 19.62
CA PRO A 183 14.95 1.76 19.24
C PRO A 183 15.45 2.22 17.86
N ALA A 184 16.76 2.48 17.73
CA ALA A 184 17.35 2.97 16.48
C ALA A 184 17.08 2.05 15.27
N ILE A 185 17.08 0.73 15.48
CA ILE A 185 16.74 -0.26 14.44
C ILE A 185 15.31 -0.09 13.88
N LEU A 186 14.37 0.40 14.69
CA LEU A 186 13.02 0.71 14.24
C LEU A 186 13.00 2.03 13.46
N LEU A 187 13.73 3.04 13.95
CA LEU A 187 13.87 4.34 13.28
C LEU A 187 14.53 4.21 11.90
N GLU A 188 15.55 3.35 11.75
CA GLU A 188 16.17 3.04 10.45
C GLU A 188 15.15 2.48 9.46
N LYS A 189 14.26 1.60 9.92
CA LYS A 189 13.18 1.05 9.08
C LYS A 189 12.16 2.09 8.66
N LEU A 190 11.85 3.08 9.51
CA LEU A 190 10.98 4.19 9.12
C LEU A 190 11.61 5.00 7.97
N ILE A 191 12.93 5.24 8.02
CA ILE A 191 13.66 5.91 6.93
C ILE A 191 13.61 5.06 5.64
N GLU A 192 13.85 3.75 5.75
CA GLU A 192 13.83 2.83 4.60
C GLU A 192 12.44 2.71 3.94
N TYR A 193 11.38 2.73 4.76
CA TYR A 193 10.02 2.41 4.30
C TYR A 193 9.14 3.62 3.97
N GLU A 194 9.64 4.84 4.10
CA GLU A 194 8.85 6.03 3.81
C GLU A 194 8.58 6.19 2.31
N ALA A 195 7.32 6.05 1.93
CA ALA A 195 6.88 5.94 0.54
C ALA A 195 6.19 7.21 -0.02
N VAL A 196 5.79 8.15 0.85
CA VAL A 196 5.07 9.36 0.44
C VAL A 196 6.04 10.54 0.32
N HIS A 197 6.84 10.77 1.36
CA HIS A 197 7.78 11.88 1.47
C HIS A 197 9.13 11.40 2.02
N GLU A 198 10.05 11.03 1.12
CA GLU A 198 11.39 10.54 1.43
C GLU A 198 12.03 11.27 2.63
N ILE A 199 12.47 10.50 3.64
CA ILE A 199 13.20 11.02 4.80
C ILE A 199 14.67 11.12 4.43
N ARG A 200 15.19 12.34 4.37
CA ARG A 200 16.52 12.60 3.79
C ARG A 200 17.67 12.44 4.76
N SER A 201 17.39 12.49 6.07
CA SER A 201 18.41 12.45 7.11
C SER A 201 17.85 12.08 8.48
N TRP A 202 18.73 11.79 9.44
CA TRP A 202 18.36 11.63 10.84
C TRP A 202 17.78 12.91 11.46
N SER A 203 18.22 14.09 11.00
CA SER A 203 17.67 15.36 11.45
C SER A 203 16.23 15.56 10.96
N ASP A 204 15.95 15.19 9.71
CA ASP A 204 14.60 15.17 9.13
C ASP A 204 13.69 14.22 9.92
N LEU A 205 14.15 12.99 10.19
CA LEU A 205 13.41 12.05 11.04
C LEU A 205 13.13 12.63 12.43
N LYS A 206 14.13 13.27 13.05
CA LYS A 206 13.95 13.87 14.37
C LYS A 206 12.89 14.97 14.35
N ASN A 207 12.88 15.81 13.32
CA ASN A 207 11.88 16.85 13.11
C ASN A 207 10.47 16.25 12.97
N ARG A 208 10.32 15.15 12.23
CA ARG A 208 9.05 14.41 12.07
C ARG A 208 8.58 13.71 13.34
N LEU A 209 9.43 13.62 14.37
CA LEU A 209 9.14 13.03 15.68
C LEU A 209 9.12 14.07 16.81
N ASP A 210 9.15 15.37 16.47
CA ASP A 210 9.13 16.45 17.45
C ASP A 210 7.75 16.57 18.15
N SER A 211 7.65 17.47 19.12
CA SER A 211 6.52 17.61 20.03
C SER A 211 5.19 17.96 19.35
N ASP A 212 5.21 18.70 18.23
CA ASP A 212 4.07 19.05 17.38
C ASP A 212 3.84 18.05 16.23
N ARG A 213 4.58 16.93 16.26
CA ARG A 213 4.39 15.79 15.39
C ARG A 213 3.99 14.57 16.22
N ARG A 214 3.28 13.65 15.58
CA ARG A 214 3.02 12.31 16.13
C ARG A 214 3.27 11.30 15.02
N CYS A 215 3.99 10.25 15.37
CA CYS A 215 4.17 9.10 14.49
C CYS A 215 3.60 7.87 15.22
N TYR A 216 2.81 7.10 14.50
CA TYR A 216 2.24 5.86 14.98
C TYR A 216 2.60 4.73 14.02
N ALA A 217 2.79 3.53 14.54
CA ALA A 217 2.98 2.35 13.73
C ALA A 217 2.14 1.17 14.24
N PHE A 218 1.68 0.35 13.30
CA PHE A 218 0.95 -0.88 13.55
C PHE A 218 1.90 -2.07 13.43
N PHE A 219 1.92 -2.91 14.47
CA PHE A 219 2.75 -4.10 14.54
C PHE A 219 1.87 -5.33 14.64
N HIS A 220 2.30 -6.42 14.03
CA HIS A 220 1.72 -7.73 14.31
C HIS A 220 2.55 -8.41 15.43
N PRO A 221 1.94 -9.10 16.42
CA PRO A 221 2.68 -9.71 17.53
C PRO A 221 3.77 -10.71 17.12
N ARG A 222 3.61 -11.35 15.94
CA ARG A 222 4.62 -12.24 15.34
C ARG A 222 5.66 -11.52 14.47
N MET A 223 5.59 -10.21 14.36
CA MET A 223 6.50 -9.33 13.62
C MET A 223 6.77 -8.03 14.40
N PRO A 224 7.21 -8.11 15.67
CA PRO A 224 7.22 -6.96 16.58
C PRO A 224 8.22 -5.85 16.21
N MET A 225 9.21 -6.15 15.35
CA MET A 225 10.21 -5.20 14.87
C MET A 225 9.93 -4.76 13.43
N GLU A 226 8.76 -5.09 12.87
CA GLU A 226 8.35 -4.71 11.52
C GLU A 226 7.12 -3.80 11.61
N PRO A 227 7.29 -2.47 11.45
CA PRO A 227 6.14 -1.58 11.40
C PRO A 227 5.39 -1.87 10.11
N LEU A 228 4.20 -2.47 10.15
CA LEU A 228 3.48 -2.87 8.94
C LEU A 228 2.90 -1.67 8.20
N ILE A 229 2.39 -0.73 8.99
CA ILE A 229 1.83 0.54 8.55
C ILE A 229 2.33 1.56 9.53
N PHE A 230 2.83 2.68 9.05
CA PHE A 230 3.06 3.82 9.92
C PHE A 230 2.40 5.08 9.37
N VAL A 231 2.08 5.96 10.29
CA VAL A 231 1.23 7.12 10.10
C VAL A 231 1.92 8.31 10.73
N GLU A 232 2.23 9.31 9.92
CA GLU A 232 2.78 10.58 10.38
C GLU A 232 1.70 11.66 10.42
N VAL A 233 1.66 12.39 11.54
CA VAL A 233 0.65 13.37 11.88
C VAL A 233 1.30 14.68 12.28
N ALA A 234 0.85 15.78 11.67
CA ALA A 234 1.18 17.13 12.08
C ALA A 234 0.04 17.74 12.90
N LEU A 235 0.38 18.34 14.04
CA LEU A 235 -0.57 19.04 14.92
C LEU A 235 -0.52 20.53 14.62
N VAL A 236 -1.62 21.06 14.10
CA VAL A 236 -1.71 22.44 13.58
C VAL A 236 -3.01 23.12 14.01
N ASP A 237 -3.11 24.44 13.82
CA ASP A 237 -4.32 25.19 14.16
C ASP A 237 -5.40 25.08 13.08
N GLU A 238 -5.02 24.98 11.81
CA GLU A 238 -5.92 25.01 10.65
C GLU A 238 -5.68 23.83 9.69
N LEU A 239 -6.63 23.62 8.77
CA LEU A 239 -6.53 22.58 7.75
C LEU A 239 -5.37 22.87 6.78
N ALA A 240 -4.31 22.06 6.83
CA ALA A 240 -3.14 22.22 5.97
C ALA A 240 -3.47 21.99 4.49
N ASP A 241 -2.86 22.80 3.63
CA ASP A 241 -3.02 22.75 2.16
C ASP A 241 -1.71 22.58 1.40
N ASN A 242 -0.56 22.62 2.08
CA ASN A 242 0.76 22.51 1.46
C ASN A 242 1.69 21.60 2.29
N VAL A 243 2.27 20.60 1.64
CA VAL A 243 3.09 19.59 2.33
C VAL A 243 4.52 20.07 2.58
N GLN A 244 5.07 20.92 1.71
CA GLN A 244 6.37 21.53 1.95
C GLN A 244 6.38 22.37 3.23
N ALA A 245 5.28 23.06 3.55
CA ALA A 245 5.13 23.81 4.79
C ALA A 245 5.11 22.89 6.03
N LEU A 246 4.57 21.67 5.92
CA LEU A 246 4.57 20.70 7.03
C LEU A 246 5.94 20.05 7.25
N LEU A 247 6.72 19.91 6.18
CA LEU A 247 8.05 19.29 6.17
C LEU A 247 9.20 20.29 6.34
N ASP A 248 8.91 21.58 6.51
CA ASP A 248 9.95 22.60 6.70
C ASP A 248 10.64 22.45 8.07
N GLU A 249 11.86 21.90 8.06
CA GLU A 249 12.72 21.73 9.25
C GLU A 249 13.09 23.07 9.93
N ARG A 250 12.90 24.21 9.25
CA ARG A 250 13.21 25.54 9.80
C ARG A 250 11.99 26.21 10.42
N ALA A 251 10.79 25.63 10.24
CA ALA A 251 9.60 26.17 10.84
C ALA A 251 9.70 26.11 12.37
N PRO A 252 9.23 27.14 13.09
CA PRO A 252 9.20 27.09 14.55
C PRO A 252 8.26 25.97 15.01
N VAL A 253 8.69 25.21 16.02
CA VAL A 253 7.88 24.14 16.63
C VAL A 253 6.58 24.73 17.18
N PHE A 254 5.45 24.17 16.75
CA PHE A 254 4.13 24.62 17.19
C PHE A 254 3.80 24.09 18.60
N ASP A 255 3.00 24.82 19.37
CA ASP A 255 2.53 24.30 20.66
C ASP A 255 1.40 23.27 20.44
N ALA A 256 1.77 22.00 20.53
CA ALA A 256 0.86 20.87 20.33
C ALA A 256 -0.42 20.94 21.19
N GLN A 257 -0.37 21.54 22.39
CA GLN A 257 -1.55 21.67 23.27
C GLN A 257 -2.57 22.69 22.77
N ARG A 258 -2.17 23.57 21.84
CA ARG A 258 -3.05 24.54 21.18
C ARG A 258 -3.65 24.02 19.89
N ALA A 259 -3.20 22.87 19.39
CA ALA A 259 -3.64 22.33 18.11
C ALA A 259 -5.15 22.05 18.13
N LYS A 260 -5.81 22.42 17.02
CA LYS A 260 -7.22 22.12 16.77
C LYS A 260 -7.39 21.06 15.68
N THR A 261 -6.36 20.90 14.85
CA THR A 261 -6.38 20.04 13.67
C THR A 261 -5.21 19.06 13.69
N ALA A 262 -5.50 17.79 13.46
CA ALA A 262 -4.50 16.76 13.19
C ALA A 262 -4.48 16.45 11.70
N ILE A 263 -3.31 16.61 11.07
CA ILE A 263 -3.10 16.37 9.64
C ILE A 263 -2.28 15.11 9.44
N PHE A 264 -2.92 14.06 8.94
CA PHE A 264 -2.24 12.84 8.46
C PHE A 264 -1.58 13.13 7.11
N TYR A 265 -0.28 13.42 7.10
CA TYR A 265 0.44 13.81 5.89
C TYR A 265 1.26 12.66 5.26
N SER A 266 1.52 11.58 6.00
CA SER A 266 2.07 10.34 5.45
C SER A 266 1.41 9.11 6.06
N ILE A 267 1.07 8.14 5.20
CA ILE A 267 0.60 6.81 5.58
C ILE A 267 1.30 5.81 4.65
N SER A 268 2.20 5.03 5.22
CA SER A 268 3.08 4.13 4.48
C SER A 268 2.83 2.68 4.88
N THR A 269 2.47 1.83 3.91
CA THR A 269 2.48 0.37 4.07
C THR A 269 3.88 -0.14 3.72
N THR A 270 4.54 -0.81 4.63
CA THR A 270 5.99 -1.09 4.51
C THR A 270 6.31 -2.43 3.87
N GLN A 271 5.37 -3.39 3.95
CA GLN A 271 5.61 -4.75 3.50
C GLN A 271 5.00 -4.97 2.11
N SER A 272 5.85 -5.09 1.10
CA SER A 272 5.43 -5.36 -0.28
C SER A 272 4.65 -6.68 -0.42
N GLY A 273 4.99 -7.67 0.40
CA GLY A 273 4.27 -8.94 0.51
C GLY A 273 2.86 -8.83 1.06
N LEU A 274 2.49 -7.69 1.67
CA LEU A 274 1.12 -7.39 2.12
C LEU A 274 0.35 -6.52 1.12
N ARG A 275 0.90 -6.28 -0.08
CA ARG A 275 0.18 -5.55 -1.13
C ARG A 275 -1.17 -6.21 -1.42
N GLY A 276 -2.25 -5.42 -1.39
CA GLY A 276 -3.62 -5.89 -1.59
C GLY A 276 -4.30 -6.45 -0.35
N VAL A 277 -3.55 -6.75 0.72
CA VAL A 277 -4.11 -7.19 1.99
C VAL A 277 -4.78 -6.00 2.67
N SER A 278 -6.07 -6.14 2.97
CA SER A 278 -6.78 -5.17 3.79
C SER A 278 -6.45 -5.41 5.25
N PHE A 279 -5.98 -4.36 5.93
CA PHE A 279 -5.79 -4.38 7.37
C PHE A 279 -7.09 -4.05 8.13
N GLY A 280 -8.24 -3.99 7.46
CA GLY A 280 -9.52 -3.55 8.03
C GLY A 280 -9.75 -2.04 7.92
N ASN A 281 -11.00 -1.61 8.16
CA ASN A 281 -11.49 -0.27 7.81
C ASN A 281 -11.47 0.75 8.98
N PHE A 282 -10.65 0.53 10.01
CA PHE A 282 -10.63 1.39 11.22
C PHE A 282 -9.22 1.73 11.69
N LEU A 283 -8.24 1.65 10.79
CA LEU A 283 -6.84 1.94 11.12
C LEU A 283 -6.68 3.33 11.71
N LEU A 284 -7.23 4.34 11.02
CA LEU A 284 -7.12 5.72 11.47
C LEU A 284 -8.03 6.05 12.64
N LYS A 285 -9.14 5.32 12.85
CA LYS A 285 -10.01 5.50 14.03
C LYS A 285 -9.21 5.32 15.33
N ARG A 286 -8.37 4.28 15.41
CA ARG A 286 -7.50 4.05 16.58
C ARG A 286 -6.50 5.17 16.82
N VAL A 287 -5.91 5.72 15.74
CA VAL A 287 -4.99 6.86 15.84
C VAL A 287 -5.72 8.13 16.26
N VAL A 288 -6.92 8.38 15.72
CA VAL A 288 -7.80 9.50 16.10
C VAL A 288 -8.19 9.40 17.58
N ASP A 289 -8.58 8.22 18.06
CA ASP A 289 -8.94 8.00 19.46
C ASP A 289 -7.78 8.28 20.42
N ASP A 290 -6.56 7.82 20.07
CA ASP A 290 -5.33 8.12 20.81
C ASP A 290 -5.03 9.63 20.82
N LEU A 291 -5.15 10.31 19.68
CA LEU A 291 -4.94 11.76 19.59
C LEU A 291 -5.97 12.55 20.40
N LYS A 292 -7.25 12.15 20.40
CA LYS A 292 -8.30 12.81 21.18
C LYS A 292 -8.08 12.68 22.68
N ARG A 293 -7.55 11.53 23.12
CA ARG A 293 -7.19 11.31 24.52
C ARG A 293 -6.04 12.22 24.96
N ASP A 294 -5.02 12.37 24.13
CA ASP A 294 -3.81 13.12 24.45
C ASP A 294 -4.00 14.65 24.28
N PHE A 295 -4.93 15.08 23.43
CA PHE A 295 -5.14 16.49 23.08
C PHE A 295 -6.63 16.86 23.04
N SER A 296 -7.12 17.43 24.14
CA SER A 296 -8.54 17.76 24.31
C SER A 296 -9.06 18.87 23.39
N ARG A 297 -8.18 19.65 22.75
CA ARG A 297 -8.56 20.72 21.81
C ARG A 297 -8.68 20.26 20.36
N LEU A 298 -8.21 19.05 20.03
CA LEU A 298 -8.33 18.51 18.67
C LEU A 298 -9.79 18.25 18.34
N ALA A 299 -10.28 18.94 17.30
CA ALA A 299 -11.64 18.82 16.81
C ALA A 299 -11.69 18.34 15.34
N THR A 300 -10.63 18.60 14.57
CA THR A 300 -10.57 18.29 13.14
C THR A 300 -9.48 17.25 12.86
N PHE A 301 -9.86 16.18 12.17
CA PHE A 301 -8.95 15.10 11.75
C PHE A 301 -9.00 15.01 10.24
N ALA A 302 -7.92 15.38 9.56
CA ALA A 302 -7.89 15.38 8.12
C ALA A 302 -6.56 14.86 7.61
N THR A 303 -6.52 14.44 6.36
CA THR A 303 -5.26 14.08 5.71
C THR A 303 -4.78 15.22 4.82
N LEU A 304 -3.52 15.17 4.40
CA LEU A 304 -3.06 15.89 3.21
C LEU A 304 -2.45 14.84 2.28
N SER A 305 -3.30 14.27 1.41
CA SER A 305 -2.97 13.05 0.65
C SER A 305 -2.61 13.34 -0.81
N PRO A 306 -1.70 12.57 -1.41
CA PRO A 306 -1.38 12.67 -2.84
C PRO A 306 -2.52 12.13 -3.72
N ILE A 307 -2.47 12.43 -5.02
CA ILE A 307 -3.39 11.91 -6.04
C ILE A 307 -2.57 11.17 -7.12
N PRO A 308 -1.94 10.04 -6.79
CA PRO A 308 -0.79 9.48 -7.52
C PRO A 308 -1.06 9.08 -8.97
N SER A 309 -2.33 8.88 -9.32
CA SER A 309 -2.74 8.35 -10.63
C SER A 309 -3.42 9.38 -11.53
N LEU A 310 -3.55 10.64 -11.10
CA LEU A 310 -4.31 11.66 -11.82
C LEU A 310 -3.73 11.96 -13.21
N ARG A 311 -2.46 12.38 -13.30
CA ARG A 311 -1.82 12.77 -14.58
C ARG A 311 -1.88 11.63 -15.60
N ARG A 312 -1.50 10.42 -15.19
CA ARG A 312 -1.56 9.21 -16.02
C ARG A 312 -2.99 8.88 -16.48
N TRP A 313 -3.99 9.07 -15.62
CA TRP A 313 -5.38 8.85 -15.99
C TRP A 313 -5.86 9.90 -17.01
N VAL A 314 -5.51 11.17 -16.81
CA VAL A 314 -5.84 12.26 -17.76
C VAL A 314 -5.20 12.03 -19.13
N GLU A 315 -3.96 11.53 -19.16
CA GLU A 315 -3.27 11.18 -20.42
C GLU A 315 -3.99 10.08 -21.21
N LYS A 316 -4.58 9.11 -20.51
CA LYS A 316 -5.41 8.04 -21.12
C LYS A 316 -6.83 8.51 -21.49
N ASN A 317 -7.27 9.66 -20.97
CA ASN A 317 -8.63 10.18 -21.13
C ASN A 317 -8.60 11.67 -21.58
N PRO A 318 -8.11 11.98 -22.78
CA PRO A 318 -7.87 13.37 -23.21
C PRO A 318 -9.13 14.24 -23.27
N GLY A 319 -10.32 13.65 -23.44
CA GLY A 319 -11.59 14.39 -23.43
C GLY A 319 -11.88 15.12 -22.10
N VAL A 320 -11.19 14.74 -21.03
CA VAL A 320 -11.32 15.40 -19.71
C VAL A 320 -10.88 16.87 -19.77
N TRP A 321 -9.93 17.25 -20.64
CA TRP A 321 -9.49 18.64 -20.77
C TRP A 321 -10.66 19.57 -21.13
N GLN A 322 -11.47 19.16 -22.10
CA GLN A 322 -12.64 19.94 -22.56
C GLN A 322 -13.74 20.02 -21.49
N GLN A 323 -13.86 18.99 -20.65
CA GLN A 323 -14.81 18.98 -19.53
C GLN A 323 -14.32 19.84 -18.36
N ALA A 324 -13.01 20.00 -18.21
CA ALA A 324 -12.39 20.71 -17.11
C ALA A 324 -12.26 22.23 -17.37
N PHE A 325 -11.91 22.63 -18.59
CA PHE A 325 -11.65 24.02 -18.95
C PHE A 325 -12.72 24.56 -19.91
N THR A 326 -13.45 25.58 -19.46
CA THR A 326 -14.38 26.32 -20.33
C THR A 326 -13.62 27.28 -21.25
N GLU A 327 -14.27 27.77 -22.30
CA GLU A 327 -13.67 28.73 -23.22
C GLU A 327 -13.14 29.99 -22.50
N ASP A 328 -13.89 30.55 -21.56
CA ASP A 328 -13.44 31.68 -20.73
C ASP A 328 -12.20 31.33 -19.87
N MET A 329 -12.10 30.09 -19.37
CA MET A 329 -10.88 29.64 -18.66
C MET A 329 -9.69 29.55 -19.60
N VAL A 330 -9.89 29.01 -20.81
CA VAL A 330 -8.84 28.92 -21.85
C VAL A 330 -8.34 30.32 -22.21
N GLN A 331 -9.25 31.27 -22.46
CA GLN A 331 -8.89 32.67 -22.76
C GLN A 331 -8.16 33.35 -21.59
N ARG A 332 -8.57 33.08 -20.34
CA ARG A 332 -7.85 33.57 -19.15
C ARG A 332 -6.43 33.01 -19.06
N VAL A 333 -6.25 31.72 -19.30
CA VAL A 333 -4.93 31.07 -19.33
C VAL A 333 -4.07 31.68 -20.43
N ALA A 334 -4.60 31.82 -21.65
CA ALA A 334 -3.88 32.36 -22.80
C ALA A 334 -3.32 33.78 -22.55
N ARG A 335 -4.05 34.65 -21.84
CA ARG A 335 -3.59 36.00 -21.46
C ARG A 335 -2.36 36.03 -20.54
N HIS A 336 -2.08 34.92 -19.85
CA HIS A 336 -0.95 34.80 -18.93
C HIS A 336 0.18 33.94 -19.48
N VAL A 337 0.03 33.39 -20.69
CA VAL A 337 1.12 32.77 -21.42
C VAL A 337 1.98 33.87 -22.03
N GLY A 338 3.27 33.87 -21.69
CA GLY A 338 4.21 34.85 -22.24
C GLY A 338 4.36 34.71 -23.76
N PRO A 339 4.92 35.72 -24.46
CA PRO A 339 5.03 35.73 -25.92
C PRO A 339 5.90 34.61 -26.51
N LYS A 340 6.71 33.94 -25.67
CA LYS A 340 7.53 32.77 -26.04
C LYS A 340 6.87 31.42 -25.68
N GLY A 341 5.68 31.44 -25.08
CA GLY A 341 4.96 30.24 -24.68
C GLY A 341 4.14 29.64 -25.83
N PRO A 342 3.56 28.44 -25.64
CA PRO A 342 2.72 27.80 -26.64
C PRO A 342 1.43 28.61 -26.88
N VAL A 343 0.92 28.57 -28.11
CA VAL A 343 -0.40 29.13 -28.42
C VAL A 343 -1.47 28.29 -27.74
N ILE A 344 -2.32 28.93 -26.92
CA ILE A 344 -3.43 28.29 -26.22
C ILE A 344 -4.74 28.74 -26.85
N ASP A 345 -5.25 27.95 -27.80
CA ASP A 345 -6.52 28.18 -28.52
C ASP A 345 -7.66 27.27 -28.02
N SER A 346 -7.34 26.26 -27.23
CA SER A 346 -8.25 25.21 -26.80
C SER A 346 -7.85 24.62 -25.45
N ALA A 347 -8.79 23.94 -24.81
CA ALA A 347 -8.53 23.22 -23.56
C ALA A 347 -7.43 22.16 -23.70
N VAL A 348 -7.31 21.53 -24.89
CA VAL A 348 -6.25 20.55 -25.17
C VAL A 348 -4.88 21.22 -25.28
N GLY A 349 -4.83 22.45 -25.81
CA GLY A 349 -3.59 23.24 -25.87
C GLY A 349 -2.95 23.51 -24.52
N ILE A 350 -3.75 23.58 -23.44
CA ILE A 350 -3.25 23.75 -22.06
C ILE A 350 -2.29 22.62 -21.67
N LYS A 351 -2.48 21.40 -22.19
CA LYS A 351 -1.58 20.27 -21.91
C LYS A 351 -0.12 20.59 -22.24
N ALA A 352 0.13 21.30 -23.35
CA ALA A 352 1.47 21.65 -23.79
C ALA A 352 2.19 22.58 -22.80
N LEU A 353 1.43 23.40 -22.06
CA LEU A 353 1.95 24.33 -21.05
C LEU A 353 2.41 23.64 -19.77
N LEU A 354 1.93 22.41 -19.51
CA LEU A 354 2.18 21.68 -18.27
C LEU A 354 3.30 20.63 -18.42
N VAL A 355 4.02 20.62 -19.53
CA VAL A 355 5.04 19.61 -19.82
C VAL A 355 6.33 19.84 -19.04
N ASP A 356 6.79 21.09 -18.94
CA ASP A 356 8.08 21.47 -18.33
C ASP A 356 7.95 21.91 -16.86
N ASP A 357 6.75 21.83 -16.30
CA ASP A 357 6.38 22.25 -14.94
C ASP A 357 6.71 23.72 -14.56
N ALA A 358 7.27 24.52 -15.48
CA ALA A 358 7.70 25.89 -15.24
C ALA A 358 6.51 26.82 -14.92
N TRP A 359 5.31 26.44 -15.37
CA TRP A 359 4.05 27.12 -15.06
C TRP A 359 3.81 27.25 -13.55
N ALA A 360 4.27 26.28 -12.73
CA ALA A 360 4.04 26.26 -11.29
C ALA A 360 4.72 27.43 -10.57
N ALA A 361 5.86 27.90 -11.09
CA ALA A 361 6.59 29.05 -10.55
C ALA A 361 5.96 30.41 -10.97
N ASN A 362 5.11 30.44 -12.00
CA ASN A 362 4.43 31.65 -12.44
C ASN A 362 3.09 31.81 -11.71
N THR A 363 3.06 32.63 -10.66
CA THR A 363 1.89 32.83 -9.80
C THR A 363 0.63 33.25 -10.56
N ARG A 364 0.75 34.10 -11.60
CA ARG A 364 -0.41 34.57 -12.38
C ARG A 364 -0.96 33.45 -13.24
N LEU A 365 -0.08 32.69 -13.88
CA LEU A 365 -0.46 31.57 -14.72
C LEU A 365 -1.04 30.40 -13.90
N ALA A 366 -0.40 30.03 -12.79
CA ALA A 366 -0.90 29.01 -11.87
C ALA A 366 -2.31 29.34 -11.35
N ARG A 367 -2.55 30.61 -10.96
CA ARG A 367 -3.88 31.08 -10.55
C ARG A 367 -4.93 30.98 -11.67
N ALA A 368 -4.54 31.23 -12.92
CA ALA A 368 -5.43 31.09 -14.06
C ALA A 368 -5.78 29.62 -14.38
N LEU A 369 -4.83 28.70 -14.16
CA LEU A 369 -5.02 27.25 -14.34
C LEU A 369 -5.83 26.61 -13.22
N GLN A 370 -5.75 27.15 -11.99
CA GLN A 370 -6.32 26.59 -10.78
C GLN A 370 -7.78 26.10 -10.92
N PRO A 371 -8.74 26.88 -11.46
CA PRO A 371 -10.13 26.43 -11.52
C PRO A 371 -10.33 25.18 -12.39
N GLY A 372 -9.64 25.10 -13.53
CA GLY A 372 -9.72 23.95 -14.43
C GLY A 372 -9.02 22.71 -13.86
N LEU A 373 -7.85 22.89 -13.23
CA LEU A 373 -7.15 21.79 -12.54
C LEU A 373 -7.95 21.22 -11.37
N VAL A 374 -8.58 22.09 -10.56
CA VAL A 374 -9.46 21.67 -9.46
C VAL A 374 -10.69 20.94 -9.99
N ARG A 375 -11.34 21.44 -11.06
CA ARG A 375 -12.47 20.75 -11.69
C ARG A 375 -12.06 19.37 -12.22
N MET A 376 -10.90 19.28 -12.86
CA MET A 376 -10.35 18.01 -13.35
C MET A 376 -10.16 17.00 -12.23
N ALA A 377 -9.51 17.38 -11.13
CA ALA A 377 -9.31 16.50 -9.98
C ALA A 377 -10.63 16.13 -9.29
N ALA A 378 -11.58 17.07 -9.16
CA ALA A 378 -12.90 16.79 -8.58
C ALA A 378 -13.66 15.73 -9.40
N ARG A 379 -13.68 15.87 -10.73
CA ARG A 379 -14.29 14.88 -11.63
C ARG A 379 -13.59 13.54 -11.56
N TYR A 380 -12.27 13.53 -11.51
CA TYR A 380 -11.48 12.32 -11.36
C TYR A 380 -11.83 11.58 -10.07
N LEU A 381 -11.78 12.25 -8.92
CA LEU A 381 -12.03 11.63 -7.61
C LEU A 381 -13.48 11.14 -7.46
N LEU A 382 -14.47 11.83 -8.04
CA LEU A 382 -15.88 11.46 -7.90
C LEU A 382 -16.37 10.46 -8.96
N HIS A 383 -15.85 10.52 -10.20
CA HIS A 383 -16.44 9.81 -11.33
C HIS A 383 -15.51 8.80 -12.01
N ALA A 384 -14.18 8.92 -11.87
CA ALA A 384 -13.28 7.94 -12.46
C ALA A 384 -13.36 6.61 -11.69
N LYS A 385 -13.58 5.51 -12.41
CA LYS A 385 -13.72 4.17 -11.83
C LYS A 385 -12.74 3.17 -12.46
N ALA A 386 -12.28 2.22 -11.66
CA ALA A 386 -11.61 0.99 -12.11
C ALA A 386 -12.51 -0.19 -11.74
N GLY A 387 -13.26 -0.70 -12.72
CA GLY A 387 -14.41 -1.56 -12.45
C GLY A 387 -15.49 -0.77 -11.70
N THR A 388 -15.87 -1.22 -10.50
CA THR A 388 -16.87 -0.55 -9.65
C THR A 388 -16.28 0.42 -8.61
N ARG A 389 -14.96 0.39 -8.41
CA ARG A 389 -14.28 1.17 -7.34
C ARG A 389 -13.72 2.49 -7.88
N PRO A 390 -13.56 3.53 -7.05
CA PRO A 390 -12.81 4.73 -7.43
C PRO A 390 -11.46 4.38 -8.08
N TYR A 391 -11.09 5.10 -9.13
CA TYR A 391 -9.85 4.80 -9.86
C TYR A 391 -8.60 5.02 -9.01
N ASP A 392 -8.60 6.11 -8.24
CA ASP A 392 -7.46 6.48 -7.41
C ASP A 392 -7.28 5.52 -6.21
N PRO A 393 -6.09 4.94 -6.00
CA PRO A 393 -5.84 4.03 -4.88
C PRO A 393 -5.94 4.71 -3.52
N VAL A 394 -5.52 5.97 -3.40
CA VAL A 394 -5.52 6.72 -2.14
C VAL A 394 -6.95 7.14 -1.77
N ALA A 395 -7.76 7.54 -2.75
CA ALA A 395 -9.20 7.74 -2.57
C ALA A 395 -9.90 6.48 -2.09
N ARG A 396 -9.62 5.32 -2.71
CA ARG A 396 -10.18 4.03 -2.25
C ARG A 396 -9.83 3.73 -0.80
N PHE A 397 -8.59 3.99 -0.40
CA PHE A 397 -8.14 3.79 0.96
C PHE A 397 -8.90 4.69 1.96
N HIS A 398 -8.93 6.00 1.73
CA HIS A 398 -9.55 6.92 2.69
C HIS A 398 -11.07 6.80 2.75
N LEU A 399 -11.74 6.66 1.59
CA LEU A 399 -13.19 6.43 1.53
C LEU A 399 -13.57 5.08 2.16
N GLY A 400 -12.75 4.04 1.96
CA GLY A 400 -12.91 2.75 2.62
C GLY A 400 -12.76 2.80 4.15
N ASN A 401 -12.07 3.81 4.66
CA ASN A 401 -11.95 4.09 6.10
C ASN A 401 -12.97 5.15 6.59
N GLY A 402 -14.00 5.46 5.80
CA GLY A 402 -15.11 6.34 6.22
C GLY A 402 -14.82 7.85 6.13
N ALA A 403 -13.72 8.26 5.49
CA ALA A 403 -13.46 9.68 5.27
C ALA A 403 -14.36 10.27 4.18
N ARG A 404 -14.46 11.59 4.14
CA ARG A 404 -15.04 12.35 3.01
C ARG A 404 -13.98 13.16 2.29
N ILE A 405 -14.12 13.33 0.98
CA ILE A 405 -13.30 14.26 0.21
C ILE A 405 -13.68 15.68 0.61
N GLU A 406 -12.80 16.38 1.33
CA GLU A 406 -13.10 17.68 1.93
C GLU A 406 -12.68 18.84 1.03
N ARG A 407 -11.41 18.87 0.60
CA ARG A 407 -10.83 19.99 -0.15
C ARG A 407 -9.75 19.50 -1.11
N ILE A 408 -9.71 20.07 -2.31
CA ILE A 408 -8.62 19.87 -3.28
C ILE A 408 -7.68 21.08 -3.17
N ASN A 409 -6.40 20.81 -2.97
CA ASN A 409 -5.36 21.82 -2.74
C ASN A 409 -4.46 21.90 -3.97
N THR A 410 -4.18 23.11 -4.44
CA THR A 410 -3.37 23.36 -5.64
C THR A 410 -1.98 23.82 -5.28
N LEU A 411 -0.96 23.35 -6.00
CA LEU A 411 0.45 23.58 -5.65
C LEU A 411 0.74 23.16 -4.19
N ALA A 412 0.06 22.10 -3.77
CA ALA A 412 0.16 21.53 -2.44
C ALA A 412 1.41 20.66 -2.30
N ASP A 413 1.84 20.03 -3.40
CA ASP A 413 3.12 19.36 -3.51
C ASP A 413 3.84 19.78 -4.81
N ILE A 414 4.80 20.69 -4.69
CA ILE A 414 5.61 21.17 -5.82
C ILE A 414 6.90 20.36 -6.04
N SER A 415 7.04 19.21 -5.38
CA SER A 415 8.13 18.29 -5.69
C SER A 415 8.00 17.76 -7.12
N THR A 416 9.11 17.29 -7.69
CA THR A 416 9.11 16.62 -9.01
C THR A 416 8.08 15.49 -9.05
N ASN A 417 7.96 14.72 -7.95
CA ASN A 417 6.99 13.63 -7.85
C ASN A 417 5.54 14.16 -7.83
N GLY A 418 5.23 15.17 -7.02
CA GLY A 418 3.89 15.77 -6.95
C GLY A 418 3.41 16.34 -8.28
N LEU A 419 4.31 17.02 -9.01
CA LEU A 419 4.01 17.58 -10.34
C LEU A 419 3.80 16.47 -11.39
N GLN A 420 4.59 15.39 -11.34
CA GLN A 420 4.45 14.23 -12.23
C GLN A 420 3.20 13.38 -11.91
N GLN A 421 2.77 13.32 -10.66
CA GLN A 421 1.62 12.51 -10.26
C GLN A 421 0.29 13.22 -10.52
N SER A 422 0.21 14.50 -10.19
CA SER A 422 -1.08 15.20 -10.08
C SER A 422 -1.01 16.70 -10.38
N TYR A 423 -0.01 17.18 -11.10
CA TYR A 423 0.19 18.62 -11.34
C TYR A 423 0.34 19.43 -10.04
N GLY A 424 0.87 18.79 -8.99
CA GLY A 424 1.00 19.35 -7.65
C GLY A 424 -0.31 19.50 -6.88
N LEU A 425 -1.37 18.80 -7.32
CA LEU A 425 -2.63 18.72 -6.59
C LEU A 425 -2.55 17.69 -5.46
N MET A 426 -2.98 18.08 -4.27
CA MET A 426 -3.25 17.17 -3.16
C MET A 426 -4.70 17.30 -2.72
N VAL A 427 -5.14 16.43 -1.83
CA VAL A 427 -6.51 16.40 -1.34
C VAL A 427 -6.54 16.20 0.17
N ASN A 428 -7.39 16.96 0.85
CA ASN A 428 -7.74 16.67 2.23
C ASN A 428 -8.91 15.69 2.27
N TYR A 429 -8.71 14.53 2.90
CA TYR A 429 -9.81 13.67 3.34
C TYR A 429 -10.10 13.96 4.81
N LEU A 430 -11.35 14.32 5.13
CA LEU A 430 -11.75 14.58 6.51
C LEU A 430 -12.34 13.32 7.15
N TYR A 431 -11.84 12.99 8.34
CA TYR A 431 -12.36 11.98 9.24
C TYR A 431 -13.23 12.66 10.29
N ASP A 432 -14.53 12.61 10.08
CA ASP A 432 -15.53 13.10 11.02
C ASP A 432 -15.94 11.95 11.94
N PRO A 433 -15.54 11.94 13.23
CA PRO A 433 -15.74 10.80 14.13
C PRO A 433 -17.18 10.29 14.18
N ASP A 434 -18.16 11.19 14.02
CA ASP A 434 -19.59 10.88 14.10
C ASP A 434 -20.16 10.33 12.77
N ALA A 435 -19.43 10.49 11.65
CA ALA A 435 -19.86 10.08 10.32
C ALA A 435 -19.02 8.96 9.69
N ILE A 436 -17.91 8.54 10.31
CA ILE A 436 -17.01 7.49 9.79
C ILE A 436 -17.79 6.22 9.43
N GLU A 437 -18.60 5.71 10.36
CA GLU A 437 -19.32 4.43 10.19
C GLU A 437 -20.36 4.54 9.06
N THR A 438 -21.16 5.60 9.06
CA THR A 438 -22.15 5.88 8.01
C THR A 438 -21.51 6.00 6.61
N ASN A 439 -20.40 6.73 6.50
CA ASN A 439 -19.69 6.90 5.23
C ASN A 439 -19.10 5.58 4.73
N LEU A 440 -18.51 4.79 5.64
CA LEU A 440 -17.94 3.49 5.35
C LEU A 440 -18.99 2.52 4.83
N GLU A 441 -20.15 2.44 5.49
CA GLU A 441 -21.25 1.58 5.06
C GLU A 441 -21.79 1.98 3.68
N ALA A 442 -22.04 3.28 3.46
CA ALA A 442 -22.51 3.80 2.19
C ALA A 442 -21.50 3.53 1.06
N PHE A 443 -20.20 3.72 1.32
CA PHE A 443 -19.16 3.41 0.34
C PHE A 443 -19.05 1.92 0.05
N SER A 444 -19.11 1.07 1.09
CA SER A 444 -18.96 -0.38 0.95
C SER A 444 -20.16 -1.04 0.27
N ARG A 445 -21.39 -0.58 0.53
CA ARG A 445 -22.62 -1.17 -0.01
C ARG A 445 -23.00 -0.59 -1.37
N GLU A 446 -22.93 0.73 -1.50
CA GLU A 446 -23.51 1.45 -2.64
C GLU A 446 -22.45 2.12 -3.52
N GLY A 447 -21.17 2.12 -3.09
CA GLY A 447 -20.10 2.83 -3.79
C GLY A 447 -20.22 4.35 -3.73
N VAL A 448 -21.03 4.87 -2.79
CA VAL A 448 -21.29 6.29 -2.59
C VAL A 448 -20.03 6.99 -2.08
N VAL A 449 -19.59 8.01 -2.80
CA VAL A 449 -18.41 8.82 -2.44
C VAL A 449 -18.85 9.99 -1.56
N ALA A 450 -18.50 9.95 -0.27
CA ALA A 450 -18.69 11.07 0.64
C ALA A 450 -17.81 12.26 0.22
N THR A 451 -18.40 13.45 0.06
CA THR A 451 -17.71 14.63 -0.45
C THR A 451 -18.34 15.93 0.05
N SER A 452 -17.52 16.96 0.26
CA SER A 452 -17.98 18.30 0.61
C SER A 452 -18.78 18.94 -0.53
N GLY A 453 -19.65 19.90 -0.17
CA GLY A 453 -20.42 20.64 -1.17
C GLY A 453 -19.54 21.42 -2.16
N THR A 454 -18.38 21.89 -1.70
CA THR A 454 -17.42 22.62 -2.55
C THR A 454 -16.83 21.72 -3.63
N VAL A 455 -16.33 20.54 -3.26
CA VAL A 455 -15.77 19.59 -4.23
C VAL A 455 -16.84 19.07 -5.19
N ARG A 456 -18.06 18.81 -4.69
CA ARG A 456 -19.20 18.43 -5.53
C ARG A 456 -19.52 19.48 -6.59
N ARG A 457 -19.56 20.77 -6.21
CA ARG A 457 -19.77 21.88 -7.17
C ARG A 457 -18.62 21.98 -8.17
N SER A 458 -17.38 21.78 -7.74
CA SER A 458 -16.22 21.79 -8.64
C SER A 458 -16.29 20.70 -9.72
N ALA A 459 -16.95 19.56 -9.46
CA ALA A 459 -17.08 18.47 -10.44
C ALA A 459 -18.17 18.68 -11.49
N GLN A 460 -19.13 19.58 -11.23
CA GLN A 460 -20.25 19.83 -12.15
C GLN A 460 -19.76 20.44 -13.47
N THR A 461 -20.31 19.92 -14.57
CA THR A 461 -20.16 20.55 -15.90
C THR A 461 -21.07 21.78 -15.93
N THR A 462 -20.55 22.91 -16.40
CA THR A 462 -21.37 24.09 -16.73
C THR A 462 -22.24 23.83 -17.94
#